data_AF-A0A9P4Y0U0-F1
#
_entry.id   AF-A0A9P4Y0U0-F1
#
_cell.length_a   1.000
_cell.length_b   1.000
_cell.length_c   1.000
_cell.angle_alpha   90.00
_cell.angle_beta   90.00
_cell.angle_gamma   90.00
#
_symmetry.space_group_name_H-M   'P 1'
#
loop_
_entity.id
_entity.type
_entity.pdbx_description
1 polymer ?
#
loop_
_entity_poly.entity_id
_entity_poly.type
_entity_poly.pdbx_seq_one_letter_code
_entity_poly.pdbx_strand_id
1 'polypeptide(L)'
;MARLSLSRVAAAKENKILRSLSFDSRPVRHSSILDASTRTFEWVFKEAGQRDSVAGRTSTPTGSFLRWLKEGDGFFWVTGKPGSGKSTLMKFIADHPTTLTVLSRWSHPKRPVLASHYFWSAGTPMQKSQQGLLQTLLYGIFRQLPDIMETVCTERWSKTFEELEHEPWLVPELQRILQRIADRQDLPVRFCFFVDGLDEFGGDHVDFCRSLHELAQSPHIKLCVSSREWNVFEDSFGGGSIDSKLYIHELTCNDIRSYAERRLQEHPRWKELETEVSNASWLIEEITKRAAGVFLWVFLVTKELRSGLSEYDSFSDMQRRLESIPVDLEAFFKHILESVETFYHQKMATTLQIALAATEPAPVAVYHFHDVEYEDQDYALKLPLQALEKVKAASLCQQITRRLKGRCRGLLEVNRHSHRVEFLHRSVMDFLRTAEMSIFLTEKAPHGFDARLSLLQAYTAYIKTTEFPEFVDRTDFNQHTASGLMSAIGETLVQARELHGEMAEAAYPLLDELD
;
A
#
# COMPACT_ATOMS: atom_id res chain seq x y z
N MET A 1 44.20 -0.44 -22.80
CA MET A 1 42.88 -0.32 -23.46
C MET A 1 42.00 -1.56 -23.27
N ALA A 2 42.51 -2.79 -23.43
CA ALA A 2 41.70 -4.03 -23.31
C ALA A 2 41.02 -4.28 -21.93
N ARG A 3 41.67 -3.93 -20.80
CA ARG A 3 41.02 -4.01 -19.47
C ARG A 3 39.88 -3.01 -19.28
N LEU A 4 40.02 -1.81 -19.87
CA LEU A 4 38.98 -0.77 -19.84
C LEU A 4 37.78 -1.15 -20.72
N SER A 5 38.00 -1.84 -21.84
CA SER A 5 36.90 -2.34 -22.68
C SER A 5 36.14 -3.50 -22.03
N LEU A 6 36.85 -4.46 -21.39
CA LEU A 6 36.22 -5.55 -20.64
C LEU A 6 35.39 -5.04 -19.45
N SER A 7 35.92 -4.07 -18.70
CA SER A 7 35.20 -3.41 -17.60
C SER A 7 33.95 -2.66 -18.07
N ARG A 8 33.99 -2.03 -19.25
CA ARG A 8 32.81 -1.37 -19.84
C ARG A 8 31.72 -2.36 -20.24
N VAL A 9 32.09 -3.52 -20.79
CA VAL A 9 31.13 -4.56 -21.19
C VAL A 9 30.49 -5.19 -19.96
N ALA A 10 31.26 -5.48 -18.91
CA ALA A 10 30.74 -5.98 -17.63
C ALA A 10 29.74 -4.98 -17.01
N ALA A 11 30.12 -3.70 -16.90
CA ALA A 11 29.24 -2.66 -16.38
C ALA A 11 27.95 -2.48 -17.22
N ALA A 12 28.03 -2.64 -18.55
CA ALA A 12 26.84 -2.61 -19.40
C ALA A 12 25.92 -3.81 -19.15
N LYS A 13 26.49 -5.01 -18.94
CA LYS A 13 25.74 -6.23 -18.58
C LYS A 13 25.08 -6.10 -17.20
N GLU A 14 25.80 -5.63 -16.20
CA GLU A 14 25.26 -5.33 -14.86
C GLU A 14 24.04 -4.41 -14.97
N ASN A 15 24.16 -3.32 -15.72
CA ASN A 15 23.05 -2.40 -15.93
C ASN A 15 21.86 -3.03 -16.66
N LYS A 16 22.08 -3.87 -17.68
CA LYS A 16 21.00 -4.55 -18.41
C LYS A 16 20.25 -5.53 -17.51
N ILE A 17 20.97 -6.37 -16.75
CA ILE A 17 20.38 -7.32 -15.80
C ILE A 17 19.65 -6.56 -14.69
N LEU A 18 20.26 -5.53 -14.11
CA LEU A 18 19.65 -4.71 -13.06
C LEU A 18 18.36 -4.04 -13.55
N ARG A 19 18.35 -3.51 -14.77
CA ARG A 19 17.15 -2.93 -15.38
C ARG A 19 16.06 -3.96 -15.61
N SER A 20 16.42 -5.16 -16.07
CA SER A 20 15.44 -6.24 -16.30
C SER A 20 14.75 -6.73 -15.01
N LEU A 21 15.37 -6.49 -13.84
CA LEU A 21 14.76 -6.78 -12.53
C LEU A 21 13.79 -5.68 -12.06
N SER A 22 13.82 -4.48 -12.65
CA SER A 22 12.86 -3.42 -12.31
C SER A 22 11.55 -3.58 -13.06
N PHE A 23 10.49 -3.06 -12.43
CA PHE A 23 9.16 -2.93 -13.00
C PHE A 23 8.56 -1.60 -12.48
N ASP A 24 7.67 -0.96 -13.26
CA ASP A 24 7.27 0.44 -13.01
C ASP A 24 6.61 0.66 -11.64
N SER A 25 5.85 -0.33 -11.16
CA SER A 25 5.14 -0.24 -9.89
C SER A 25 6.03 -0.49 -8.67
N ARG A 26 7.30 -0.88 -8.84
CA ARG A 26 8.24 -1.21 -7.74
C ARG A 26 8.42 -0.07 -6.72
N PRO A 27 8.71 1.20 -7.11
CA PRO A 27 8.84 2.29 -6.15
C PRO A 27 7.50 2.82 -5.62
N VAL A 28 6.39 2.54 -6.33
CA VAL A 28 5.08 3.18 -6.08
C VAL A 28 4.59 2.91 -4.66
N ARG A 29 4.62 1.65 -4.22
CA ARG A 29 4.09 1.30 -2.89
C ARG A 29 4.87 1.99 -1.76
N HIS A 30 6.21 1.92 -1.78
CA HIS A 30 7.04 2.59 -0.76
C HIS A 30 6.76 4.10 -0.70
N SER A 31 6.63 4.76 -1.87
CA SER A 31 6.32 6.19 -1.93
C SER A 31 4.91 6.55 -1.44
N SER A 32 3.93 5.64 -1.60
CA SER A 32 2.54 5.84 -1.15
C SER A 32 2.33 5.66 0.34
N ILE A 33 3.23 4.93 1.02
CA ILE A 33 3.14 4.73 2.47
C ILE A 33 3.46 6.06 3.14
N LEU A 34 2.51 6.54 3.96
CA LEU A 34 2.66 7.76 4.73
C LEU A 34 3.93 7.70 5.60
N ASP A 35 4.64 8.81 5.68
CA ASP A 35 5.73 8.96 6.63
C ASP A 35 5.18 8.95 8.05
N ALA A 36 5.96 8.40 8.98
CA ALA A 36 5.63 8.47 10.39
C ALA A 36 5.48 9.94 10.81
N SER A 37 4.44 10.24 11.58
CA SER A 37 4.29 11.55 12.21
C SER A 37 5.54 11.84 13.07
N THR A 38 5.91 13.11 13.20
CA THR A 38 7.05 13.52 14.04
C THR A 38 6.90 12.91 15.43
N ARG A 39 7.96 12.22 15.90
CA ARG A 39 8.05 11.49 17.18
C ARG A 39 7.23 10.20 17.34
N THR A 40 6.55 9.74 16.30
CA THR A 40 5.85 8.44 16.32
C THR A 40 6.87 7.31 16.10
N PHE A 41 6.69 6.16 16.75
CA PHE A 41 7.54 4.97 16.62
C PHE A 41 9.00 5.07 17.12
N GLU A 42 9.45 6.22 17.64
CA GLU A 42 10.82 6.38 18.16
C GLU A 42 11.16 5.37 19.28
N TRP A 43 10.14 4.90 20.00
CA TRP A 43 10.26 3.89 21.03
C TRP A 43 10.86 2.56 20.52
N VAL A 44 10.79 2.28 19.21
CA VAL A 44 11.32 1.03 18.62
C VAL A 44 12.86 0.95 18.72
N PHE A 45 13.54 2.10 18.82
CA PHE A 45 14.99 2.21 18.98
C PHE A 45 15.42 2.52 20.42
N LYS A 46 14.51 2.49 21.41
CA LYS A 46 14.86 2.64 22.82
C LYS A 46 15.33 1.30 23.40
N GLU A 47 16.27 1.35 24.34
CA GLU A 47 16.75 0.16 25.07
C GLU A 47 15.69 -0.36 26.06
N ALA A 48 15.71 -1.66 26.30
CA ALA A 48 14.87 -2.27 27.33
C ALA A 48 15.15 -1.66 28.71
N GLY A 49 14.12 -1.12 29.36
CA GLY A 49 14.21 -0.52 30.69
C GLY A 49 14.42 0.99 30.75
N GLN A 50 14.58 1.68 29.61
CA GLN A 50 14.44 3.15 29.59
C GLN A 50 12.95 3.49 29.77
N ARG A 51 12.55 3.73 31.03
CA ARG A 51 11.17 4.12 31.37
C ARG A 51 10.86 5.51 30.80
N ASP A 52 9.79 5.61 30.01
CA ASP A 52 9.05 6.87 29.94
C ASP A 52 8.26 7.00 31.25
N SER A 53 8.51 8.07 32.01
CA SER A 53 8.16 8.24 33.43
C SER A 53 6.66 8.26 33.79
N VAL A 54 5.74 7.90 32.88
CA VAL A 54 4.31 8.27 33.01
C VAL A 54 3.32 7.11 32.98
N ALA A 55 3.69 5.87 32.63
CA ALA A 55 2.73 4.76 32.62
C ALA A 55 3.21 3.56 33.45
N GLY A 56 2.72 3.47 34.68
CA GLY A 56 2.78 2.25 35.46
C GLY A 56 1.84 1.20 34.87
N ARG A 57 2.37 0.32 34.02
CA ARG A 57 1.85 -1.02 33.72
C ARG A 57 2.97 -1.81 33.03
N THR A 58 3.30 -2.97 33.63
CA THR A 58 3.99 -4.14 33.07
C THR A 58 5.06 -3.90 32.01
N SER A 59 6.31 -4.25 32.33
CA SER A 59 7.46 -4.47 31.43
C SER A 59 7.08 -4.68 29.97
N THR A 60 7.00 -3.59 29.21
CA THR A 60 6.79 -3.62 27.77
C THR A 60 8.06 -4.17 27.10
N PRO A 61 7.96 -4.95 26.02
CA PRO A 61 9.11 -5.43 25.24
C PRO A 61 9.78 -4.30 24.42
N THR A 62 9.76 -3.06 24.93
CA THR A 62 10.44 -1.92 24.34
C THR A 62 11.93 -2.28 24.23
N GLY A 63 12.46 -2.29 23.00
CA GLY A 63 13.86 -2.65 22.72
C GLY A 63 14.11 -4.07 22.21
N SER A 64 13.09 -4.94 22.09
CA SER A 64 13.27 -6.27 21.45
C SER A 64 13.77 -6.14 20.01
N PHE A 65 13.21 -5.20 19.25
CA PHE A 65 13.65 -4.90 17.88
C PHE A 65 15.10 -4.42 17.83
N LEU A 66 15.49 -3.48 18.70
CA LEU A 66 16.85 -2.98 18.74
C LEU A 66 17.85 -4.08 19.13
N ARG A 67 17.49 -4.95 20.09
CA ARG A 67 18.29 -6.12 20.46
C ARG A 67 18.43 -7.08 19.29
N TRP A 68 17.33 -7.39 18.61
CA TRP A 68 17.36 -8.23 17.41
C TRP A 68 18.25 -7.64 16.31
N LEU A 69 18.15 -6.33 16.04
CA LEU A 69 19.03 -5.67 15.07
C LEU A 69 20.51 -5.80 15.44
N LYS A 70 20.86 -5.67 16.73
CA LYS A 70 22.24 -5.74 17.24
C LYS A 70 22.82 -7.15 17.26
N GLU A 71 22.06 -8.10 17.78
CA GLU A 71 22.58 -9.39 18.26
C GLU A 71 21.72 -10.57 17.85
N GLY A 72 20.44 -10.37 17.52
CA GLY A 72 19.58 -11.46 17.05
C GLY A 72 19.99 -11.97 15.66
N ASP A 73 19.31 -13.01 15.19
CA ASP A 73 19.44 -13.60 13.86
C ASP A 73 18.06 -14.05 13.36
N GLY A 74 17.96 -14.50 12.10
CA GLY A 74 16.72 -15.01 11.54
C GLY A 74 15.62 -13.94 11.43
N PHE A 75 14.45 -14.21 12.01
CA PHE A 75 13.27 -13.37 11.87
C PHE A 75 13.04 -12.38 12.99
N PHE A 76 12.42 -11.25 12.62
CA PHE A 76 11.67 -10.40 13.52
C PHE A 76 10.29 -10.13 12.95
N TRP A 77 9.26 -10.53 13.67
CA TRP A 77 7.88 -10.42 13.20
C TRP A 77 7.13 -9.25 13.83
N VAL A 78 6.71 -8.31 13.00
CA VAL A 78 5.87 -7.17 13.37
C VAL A 78 4.41 -7.51 13.04
N THR A 79 3.58 -7.66 14.06
CA THR A 79 2.18 -8.01 13.91
C THR A 79 1.26 -7.00 14.58
N GLY A 80 -0.01 -7.00 14.18
CA GLY A 80 -1.00 -6.11 14.75
C GLY A 80 -2.30 -6.02 13.97
N LYS A 81 -3.31 -5.46 14.64
CA LYS A 81 -4.64 -5.15 14.08
C LYS A 81 -4.58 -4.39 12.74
N PRO A 82 -5.58 -4.55 11.85
CA PRO A 82 -5.71 -3.72 10.66
C PRO A 82 -5.73 -2.23 11.02
N GLY A 83 -5.04 -1.38 10.25
CA GLY A 83 -4.99 0.06 10.49
C GLY A 83 -4.16 0.50 11.72
N SER A 84 -3.38 -0.39 12.35
CA SER A 84 -2.49 -0.07 13.49
C SER A 84 -1.15 0.60 13.11
N GLY A 85 -0.90 0.86 11.83
CA GLY A 85 0.31 1.55 11.37
C GLY A 85 1.51 0.65 11.03
N LYS A 86 1.31 -0.66 10.83
CA LYS A 86 2.40 -1.61 10.46
C LYS A 86 3.25 -1.15 9.29
N SER A 87 2.65 -0.85 8.14
CA SER A 87 3.39 -0.40 6.95
C SER A 87 4.15 0.90 7.20
N THR A 88 3.58 1.82 7.97
CA THR A 88 4.26 3.05 8.39
C THR A 88 5.46 2.76 9.29
N LEU A 89 5.33 1.84 10.25
CA LEU A 89 6.45 1.38 11.08
C LEU A 89 7.53 0.69 10.23
N MET A 90 7.15 -0.21 9.32
CA MET A 90 8.08 -0.92 8.44
C MET A 90 8.86 0.01 7.51
N LYS A 91 8.20 1.04 6.97
CA LYS A 91 8.88 2.12 6.23
C LYS A 91 9.83 2.89 7.15
N PHE A 92 9.32 3.32 8.31
CA PHE A 92 10.10 4.07 9.29
C PHE A 92 11.39 3.33 9.67
N ILE A 93 11.32 2.06 10.09
CA ILE A 93 12.51 1.31 10.51
C ILE A 93 13.46 1.00 9.36
N ALA A 94 12.96 0.71 8.15
CA ALA A 94 13.81 0.40 7.01
C ALA A 94 14.62 1.61 6.55
N ASP A 95 14.02 2.80 6.59
CA ASP A 95 14.62 4.05 6.14
C ASP A 95 15.38 4.79 7.26
N HIS A 96 15.26 4.35 8.52
CA HIS A 96 15.87 5.04 9.65
C HIS A 96 17.40 4.93 9.67
N PRO A 97 18.17 6.03 9.83
CA PRO A 97 19.63 6.00 9.89
C PRO A 97 20.20 5.11 11.01
N THR A 98 19.51 5.03 12.15
CA THR A 98 19.88 4.15 13.27
C THR A 98 19.93 2.68 12.87
N THR A 99 19.03 2.23 11.98
CA THR A 99 18.99 0.84 11.53
C THR A 99 20.30 0.44 10.88
N LEU A 100 20.80 1.24 9.93
CA LEU A 100 22.08 0.97 9.28
C LEU A 100 23.25 1.03 10.26
N THR A 101 23.23 1.98 11.19
CA THR A 101 24.27 2.14 12.23
C THR A 101 24.34 0.91 13.13
N VAL A 102 23.18 0.38 13.54
CA VAL A 102 23.08 -0.79 14.41
C VAL A 102 23.44 -2.06 13.66
N LEU A 103 22.92 -2.26 12.44
CA LEU A 103 23.24 -3.41 11.61
C LEU A 103 24.73 -3.48 11.26
N SER A 104 25.40 -2.33 11.15
CA SER A 104 26.86 -2.30 10.91
C SER A 104 27.66 -2.92 12.07
N ARG A 105 27.12 -2.89 13.29
CA ARG A 105 27.72 -3.58 14.45
C ARG A 105 27.52 -5.09 14.35
N TRP A 106 26.30 -5.53 14.03
CA TRP A 106 25.98 -6.95 13.82
C TRP A 106 26.77 -7.56 12.66
N SER A 107 26.95 -6.81 11.56
CA SER A 107 27.62 -7.32 10.38
C SER A 107 29.14 -7.36 10.50
N HIS A 108 29.75 -6.63 11.44
CA HIS A 108 31.20 -6.49 11.57
C HIS A 108 31.90 -7.87 11.63
N PRO A 109 33.00 -8.10 10.87
CA PRO A 109 33.76 -7.15 10.03
C PRO A 109 33.19 -6.89 8.63
N LYS A 110 32.06 -7.52 8.27
CA LYS A 110 31.36 -7.35 7.00
C LYS A 110 30.49 -6.08 6.97
N ARG A 111 30.06 -5.65 5.79
CA ARG A 111 29.15 -4.51 5.59
C ARG A 111 27.67 -4.95 5.51
N PRO A 112 26.70 -4.20 6.05
CA PRO A 112 25.29 -4.54 5.86
C PRO A 112 24.78 -4.09 4.48
N VAL A 113 23.91 -4.90 3.87
CA VAL A 113 23.15 -4.60 2.65
C VAL A 113 21.67 -4.74 2.96
N LEU A 114 20.91 -3.69 2.68
CA LEU A 114 19.47 -3.64 2.99
C LEU A 114 18.66 -3.75 1.71
N ALA A 115 17.58 -4.51 1.74
CA ALA A 115 16.56 -4.48 0.69
C ALA A 115 15.18 -4.57 1.32
N SER A 116 14.22 -3.83 0.77
CA SER A 116 12.87 -3.74 1.32
C SER A 116 11.83 -4.00 0.23
N HIS A 117 10.78 -4.73 0.59
CA HIS A 117 9.62 -4.96 -0.26
C HIS A 117 8.34 -4.71 0.53
N TYR A 118 7.36 -4.10 -0.13
CA TYR A 118 6.08 -3.76 0.47
C TYR A 118 5.00 -4.32 -0.43
N PHE A 119 4.31 -5.35 0.05
CA PHE A 119 3.18 -5.90 -0.68
C PHE A 119 2.06 -4.86 -0.76
N TRP A 120 1.32 -4.92 -1.86
CA TRP A 120 0.15 -4.07 -2.05
C TRP A 120 -0.97 -4.83 -2.76
N SER A 121 -1.97 -5.21 -1.99
CA SER A 121 -3.19 -5.90 -2.41
C SER A 121 -4.00 -5.12 -3.44
N ALA A 122 -4.04 -3.78 -3.32
CA ALA A 122 -4.64 -2.88 -4.31
C ALA A 122 -3.67 -2.50 -5.45
N GLY A 123 -2.46 -3.06 -5.45
CA GLY A 123 -1.47 -2.80 -6.50
C GLY A 123 -1.57 -3.76 -7.68
N THR A 124 -0.60 -3.63 -8.58
CA THR A 124 -0.41 -4.51 -9.74
C THR A 124 -0.18 -5.97 -9.32
N PRO A 125 -0.42 -6.96 -10.21
CA PRO A 125 -0.08 -8.37 -9.95
C PRO A 125 1.35 -8.58 -9.45
N MET A 126 2.30 -7.80 -9.97
CA MET A 126 3.69 -7.83 -9.52
C MET A 126 3.83 -7.49 -8.02
N GLN A 127 3.13 -6.46 -7.53
CA GLN A 127 3.20 -6.00 -6.14
C GLN A 127 2.53 -6.92 -5.12
N LYS A 128 1.82 -7.97 -5.56
CA LYS A 128 1.21 -9.00 -4.71
C LYS A 128 1.78 -10.40 -4.95
N SER A 129 2.87 -10.52 -5.71
CA SER A 129 3.43 -11.80 -6.15
C SER A 129 4.81 -12.10 -5.56
N GLN A 130 5.17 -13.38 -5.53
CA GLN A 130 6.49 -13.84 -5.11
C GLN A 130 7.56 -13.36 -6.09
N GLN A 131 7.23 -13.29 -7.38
CA GLN A 131 8.11 -12.76 -8.41
C GLN A 131 8.49 -11.31 -8.11
N GLY A 132 7.50 -10.45 -7.81
CA GLY A 132 7.76 -9.04 -7.49
C GLY A 132 8.60 -8.87 -6.22
N LEU A 133 8.38 -9.68 -5.18
CA LEU A 133 9.24 -9.72 -4.00
C LEU A 133 10.70 -10.04 -4.38
N LEU A 134 10.91 -11.18 -5.04
CA LEU A 134 12.26 -11.66 -5.37
C LEU A 134 13.01 -10.69 -6.30
N GLN A 135 12.33 -10.17 -7.32
CA GLN A 135 12.92 -9.15 -8.20
C GLN A 135 13.26 -7.86 -7.43
N THR A 136 12.41 -7.43 -6.49
CA THR A 136 12.67 -6.25 -5.66
C THR A 136 13.89 -6.45 -4.75
N LEU A 137 13.99 -7.60 -4.08
CA LEU A 137 15.11 -7.93 -3.21
C LEU A 137 16.41 -8.03 -3.99
N LEU A 138 16.42 -8.78 -5.11
CA LEU A 138 17.59 -8.94 -5.97
C LEU A 138 18.03 -7.60 -6.59
N TYR A 139 17.09 -6.75 -7.02
CA TYR A 139 17.39 -5.40 -7.45
C TYR A 139 18.08 -4.59 -6.34
N GLY A 140 17.57 -4.66 -5.11
CA GLY A 140 18.15 -4.00 -3.95
C GLY A 140 19.58 -4.46 -3.65
N ILE A 141 19.83 -5.78 -3.75
CA ILE A 141 21.14 -6.39 -3.56
C ILE A 141 22.10 -5.95 -4.67
N PHE A 142 21.75 -6.16 -5.94
CA PHE A 142 22.64 -5.91 -7.08
C PHE A 142 22.96 -4.44 -7.29
N ARG A 143 22.05 -3.54 -6.91
CA ARG A 143 22.36 -2.10 -6.90
C ARG A 143 23.48 -1.74 -5.91
N GLN A 144 23.62 -2.49 -4.81
CA GLN A 144 24.64 -2.26 -3.78
C GLN A 144 25.89 -3.13 -3.98
N LEU A 145 25.76 -4.25 -4.69
CA LEU A 145 26.81 -5.24 -4.96
C LEU A 145 26.74 -5.71 -6.42
N PRO A 146 27.05 -4.85 -7.41
CA PRO A 146 26.97 -5.23 -8.83
C PRO A 146 27.92 -6.38 -9.19
N ASP A 147 29.11 -6.40 -8.58
CA ASP A 147 30.18 -7.37 -8.88
C ASP A 147 29.75 -8.85 -8.68
N ILE A 148 28.73 -9.12 -7.84
CA ILE A 148 28.31 -10.51 -7.59
C ILE A 148 27.48 -11.07 -8.74
N MET A 149 26.89 -10.22 -9.59
CA MET A 149 25.96 -10.61 -10.66
C MET A 149 26.58 -11.61 -11.63
N GLU A 150 27.85 -11.44 -11.97
CA GLU A 150 28.60 -12.38 -12.83
C GLU A 150 28.58 -13.81 -12.27
N THR A 151 28.70 -13.94 -10.95
CA THR A 151 28.85 -15.24 -10.28
C THR A 151 27.53 -15.88 -9.87
N VAL A 152 26.46 -15.10 -9.65
CA VAL A 152 25.17 -15.63 -9.19
C VAL A 152 24.14 -15.73 -10.32
N CYS A 153 24.22 -14.87 -11.33
CA CYS A 153 23.38 -14.88 -12.53
C CYS A 153 24.10 -15.53 -13.72
N THR A 154 24.86 -16.61 -13.51
CA THR A 154 25.74 -17.21 -14.52
C THR A 154 25.02 -17.52 -15.84
N GLU A 155 23.78 -17.99 -15.77
CA GLU A 155 22.96 -18.31 -16.94
C GLU A 155 22.57 -17.08 -17.77
N ARG A 156 22.34 -15.93 -17.13
CA ARG A 156 22.06 -14.67 -17.82
C ARG A 156 23.33 -13.92 -18.20
N TRP A 157 24.39 -14.07 -17.43
CA TRP A 157 25.66 -13.41 -17.68
C TRP A 157 26.34 -13.91 -18.96
N SER A 158 26.15 -15.19 -19.31
CA SER A 158 26.67 -15.77 -20.55
C SER A 158 25.95 -15.32 -21.82
N LYS A 159 24.73 -14.76 -21.70
CA LYS A 159 23.90 -14.32 -22.82
C LYS A 159 24.39 -13.02 -23.46
N THR A 160 23.96 -12.81 -24.69
CA THR A 160 24.09 -11.56 -25.44
C THR A 160 23.10 -10.50 -24.92
N PHE A 161 23.29 -9.24 -25.31
CA PHE A 161 22.40 -8.16 -24.89
C PHE A 161 20.99 -8.28 -25.46
N GLU A 162 20.86 -8.82 -26.68
CA GLU A 162 19.59 -9.03 -27.38
C GLU A 162 18.77 -10.14 -26.72
N GLU A 163 19.42 -11.25 -26.34
CA GLU A 163 18.76 -12.35 -25.62
C GLU A 163 18.21 -11.89 -24.26
N LEU A 164 18.93 -11.01 -23.56
CA LEU A 164 18.51 -10.46 -22.26
C LEU A 164 17.34 -9.48 -22.35
N GLU A 165 17.08 -8.89 -23.52
CA GLU A 165 16.05 -7.85 -23.68
C GLU A 165 14.63 -8.41 -23.62
N HIS A 166 14.45 -9.63 -24.09
CA HIS A 166 13.13 -10.26 -24.22
C HIS A 166 12.90 -11.41 -23.24
N GLU A 167 13.87 -11.70 -22.37
CA GLU A 167 13.78 -12.85 -21.48
C GLU A 167 13.13 -12.50 -20.14
N PRO A 168 11.91 -12.99 -19.85
CA PRO A 168 11.24 -12.73 -18.59
C PRO A 168 11.96 -13.44 -17.44
N TRP A 169 11.87 -12.87 -16.24
CA TRP A 169 12.34 -13.53 -15.02
C TRP A 169 11.33 -14.57 -14.54
N LEU A 170 11.80 -15.79 -14.32
CA LEU A 170 10.96 -16.86 -13.77
C LEU A 170 11.19 -16.99 -12.26
N VAL A 171 10.13 -17.27 -11.49
CA VAL A 171 10.23 -17.46 -10.03
C VAL A 171 11.30 -18.49 -9.61
N PRO A 172 11.39 -19.69 -10.23
CA PRO A 172 12.41 -20.67 -9.87
C PRO A 172 13.84 -20.19 -10.14
N GLU A 173 14.04 -19.34 -11.16
CA GLU A 173 15.33 -18.73 -11.45
C GLU A 173 15.71 -17.73 -10.35
N LEU A 174 14.80 -16.82 -10.01
CA LEU A 174 15.00 -15.81 -8.98
C LEU A 174 15.27 -16.44 -7.61
N GLN A 175 14.52 -17.48 -7.24
CA GLN A 175 14.74 -18.25 -6.01
C GLN A 175 16.14 -18.87 -5.99
N ARG A 176 16.56 -19.50 -7.10
CA ARG A 176 17.91 -20.09 -7.20
C ARG A 176 19.01 -19.06 -7.04
N ILE A 177 18.85 -17.87 -7.63
CA ILE A 177 19.83 -16.78 -7.49
C ILE A 177 19.90 -16.31 -6.04
N LEU A 178 18.74 -16.09 -5.40
CA LEU A 178 18.70 -15.65 -4.01
C LEU A 178 19.30 -16.72 -3.07
N GLN A 179 19.02 -18.00 -3.31
CA GLN A 179 19.62 -19.11 -2.56
C GLN A 179 21.15 -19.15 -2.75
N ARG A 180 21.65 -19.01 -3.98
CA ARG A 180 23.11 -18.89 -4.24
C ARG A 180 23.74 -17.75 -3.44
N ILE A 181 23.05 -16.62 -3.28
CA ILE A 181 23.52 -15.50 -2.45
C ILE A 181 23.50 -15.88 -0.96
N ALA A 182 22.45 -16.55 -0.50
CA ALA A 182 22.30 -16.97 0.89
C ALA A 182 23.37 -17.99 1.34
N ASP A 183 23.81 -18.85 0.41
CA ASP A 183 24.81 -19.89 0.66
C ASP A 183 26.26 -19.38 0.62
N ARG A 184 26.49 -18.15 0.13
CA ARG A 184 27.84 -17.57 -0.04
C ARG A 184 28.41 -17.02 1.27
N GLN A 185 29.43 -17.70 1.80
CA GLN A 185 30.14 -17.26 3.01
C GLN A 185 31.29 -16.28 2.74
N ASP A 186 31.83 -16.28 1.53
CA ASP A 186 32.94 -15.45 1.05
C ASP A 186 32.59 -13.97 0.88
N LEU A 187 31.30 -13.65 0.81
CA LEU A 187 30.86 -12.27 0.60
C LEU A 187 31.28 -11.37 1.76
N PRO A 188 31.82 -10.16 1.50
CA PRO A 188 32.20 -9.19 2.53
C PRO A 188 30.98 -8.45 3.10
N VAL A 189 29.79 -9.04 2.98
CA VAL A 189 28.51 -8.43 3.39
C VAL A 189 27.63 -9.37 4.19
N ARG A 190 26.67 -8.79 4.90
CA ARG A 190 25.48 -9.48 5.42
C ARG A 190 24.22 -8.75 4.97
N PHE A 191 23.12 -9.46 4.84
CA PHE A 191 21.87 -8.95 4.31
C PHE A 191 20.84 -8.77 5.42
N CYS A 192 20.06 -7.69 5.33
CA CYS A 192 18.88 -7.49 6.16
C CYS A 192 17.71 -7.09 5.26
N PHE A 193 16.65 -7.90 5.27
CA PHE A 193 15.47 -7.69 4.45
C PHE A 193 14.29 -7.22 5.28
N PHE A 194 13.59 -6.20 4.80
CA PHE A 194 12.31 -5.75 5.36
C PHE A 194 11.19 -6.11 4.39
N VAL A 195 10.25 -6.96 4.81
CA VAL A 195 9.13 -7.41 3.98
C VAL A 195 7.82 -7.08 4.67
N ASP A 196 7.12 -6.06 4.17
CA ASP A 196 5.85 -5.59 4.74
C ASP A 196 4.64 -6.23 4.05
N GLY A 197 3.66 -6.65 4.86
CA GLY A 197 2.34 -7.08 4.39
C GLY A 197 2.32 -8.51 3.85
N LEU A 198 2.85 -9.50 4.56
CA LEU A 198 2.77 -10.90 4.12
C LEU A 198 1.33 -11.38 3.89
N ASP A 199 0.36 -10.80 4.61
CA ASP A 199 -1.09 -11.04 4.42
C ASP A 199 -1.68 -10.38 3.16
N GLU A 200 -0.87 -9.63 2.40
CA GLU A 200 -1.21 -9.06 1.08
C GLU A 200 -0.64 -9.89 -0.08
N PHE A 201 0.11 -10.95 0.21
CA PHE A 201 0.57 -11.90 -0.80
C PHE A 201 -0.61 -12.66 -1.41
N GLY A 202 -0.67 -12.72 -2.74
CA GLY A 202 -1.78 -13.34 -3.48
C GLY A 202 -1.65 -14.84 -3.72
N GLY A 203 -0.64 -15.52 -3.17
CA GLY A 203 -0.43 -16.96 -3.32
C GLY A 203 -0.60 -17.74 -2.02
N ASP A 204 -0.10 -18.97 -1.98
CA ASP A 204 -0.18 -19.82 -0.79
C ASP A 204 0.73 -19.32 0.33
N HIS A 205 0.14 -18.93 1.47
CA HIS A 205 0.89 -18.37 2.60
C HIS A 205 1.77 -19.41 3.30
N VAL A 206 1.42 -20.70 3.29
CA VAL A 206 2.19 -21.75 3.98
C VAL A 206 3.50 -22.00 3.24
N ASP A 207 3.44 -22.21 1.92
CA ASP A 207 4.63 -22.42 1.10
C ASP A 207 5.51 -21.16 1.04
N PHE A 208 4.88 -19.98 1.09
CA PHE A 208 5.60 -18.72 1.16
C PHE A 208 6.35 -18.54 2.49
N CYS A 209 5.68 -18.79 3.62
CA CYS A 209 6.32 -18.78 4.94
C CYS A 209 7.47 -19.79 5.02
N ARG A 210 7.33 -20.99 4.42
CA ARG A 210 8.40 -22.00 4.34
C ARG A 210 9.61 -21.46 3.57
N SER A 211 9.38 -20.84 2.40
CA SER A 211 10.45 -20.25 1.58
C SER A 211 11.21 -19.16 2.33
N LEU A 212 10.51 -18.31 3.10
CA LEU A 212 11.15 -17.30 3.93
C LEU A 212 11.98 -17.97 5.04
N HIS A 213 11.49 -19.05 5.66
CA HIS A 213 12.20 -19.77 6.72
C HIS A 213 13.52 -20.36 6.25
N GLU A 214 13.52 -20.95 5.05
CA GLU A 214 14.73 -21.47 4.41
C GLU A 214 15.77 -20.36 4.22
N LEU A 215 15.34 -19.17 3.77
CA LEU A 215 16.22 -18.02 3.62
C LEU A 215 16.77 -17.50 4.96
N ALA A 216 15.94 -17.51 6.01
CA ALA A 216 16.33 -17.10 7.36
C ALA A 216 17.29 -18.06 8.06
N GLN A 217 17.48 -19.28 7.56
CA GLN A 217 18.49 -20.21 8.10
C GLN A 217 19.92 -19.75 7.79
N SER A 218 20.12 -18.88 6.79
CA SER A 218 21.44 -18.35 6.49
C SER A 218 21.91 -17.42 7.63
N PRO A 219 23.09 -17.65 8.22
CA PRO A 219 23.64 -16.80 9.28
C PRO A 219 24.07 -15.40 8.77
N HIS A 220 23.90 -15.15 7.47
CA HIS A 220 24.22 -13.88 6.84
C HIS A 220 22.97 -13.08 6.49
N ILE A 221 21.77 -13.59 6.80
CA ILE A 221 20.51 -12.95 6.44
C ILE A 221 19.67 -12.72 7.69
N LYS A 222 19.19 -11.49 7.83
CA LYS A 222 18.12 -11.10 8.74
C LYS A 222 16.85 -10.81 7.95
N LEU A 223 15.70 -11.18 8.49
CA LEU A 223 14.40 -10.87 7.91
C LEU A 223 13.50 -10.21 8.95
N CYS A 224 13.17 -8.93 8.75
CA CYS A 224 12.07 -8.29 9.46
C CYS A 224 10.83 -8.37 8.58
N VAL A 225 9.79 -9.04 9.06
CA VAL A 225 8.56 -9.27 8.30
C VAL A 225 7.36 -8.71 9.04
N SER A 226 6.34 -8.23 8.32
CA SER A 226 5.09 -7.77 8.92
C SER A 226 3.86 -8.47 8.36
N SER A 227 2.85 -8.70 9.21
CA SER A 227 1.56 -9.22 8.77
C SER A 227 0.43 -8.86 9.74
N ARG A 228 -0.81 -9.20 9.37
CA ARG A 228 -1.91 -9.36 10.34
C ARG A 228 -1.69 -10.60 11.22
N GLU A 229 -2.43 -10.64 12.32
CA GLU A 229 -2.48 -11.73 13.31
C GLU A 229 -3.30 -12.92 12.79
N TRP A 230 -2.95 -13.45 11.61
CA TRP A 230 -3.59 -14.66 11.09
C TRP A 230 -2.88 -15.90 11.63
N ASN A 231 -3.63 -16.98 11.85
CA ASN A 231 -3.11 -18.23 12.41
C ASN A 231 -1.88 -18.74 11.65
N VAL A 232 -1.88 -18.68 10.32
CA VAL A 232 -0.72 -19.11 9.50
C VAL A 232 0.58 -18.37 9.86
N PHE A 233 0.50 -17.09 10.24
CA PHE A 233 1.66 -16.29 10.63
C PHE A 233 2.02 -16.46 12.10
N GLU A 234 1.04 -16.64 12.99
CA GLU A 234 1.31 -17.03 14.38
C GLU A 234 1.98 -18.42 14.45
N ASP A 235 1.48 -19.39 13.68
CA ASP A 235 2.05 -20.74 13.60
C ASP A 235 3.47 -20.71 13.00
N SER A 236 3.72 -19.83 12.02
CA SER A 236 5.01 -19.72 11.35
C SER A 236 6.04 -18.92 12.15
N PHE A 237 5.65 -17.80 12.75
CA PHE A 237 6.58 -16.82 13.33
C PHE A 237 6.35 -16.55 14.82
N GLY A 238 5.18 -16.90 15.35
CA GLY A 238 4.77 -16.60 16.73
C GLY A 238 5.38 -17.50 17.80
N GLY A 239 5.84 -18.70 17.43
CA GLY A 239 6.47 -19.69 18.31
C GLY A 239 7.94 -19.45 18.66
N GLY A 240 8.57 -18.41 18.10
CA GLY A 240 9.95 -18.01 18.41
C GLY A 240 10.12 -17.40 19.81
N SER A 241 11.34 -16.97 20.13
CA SER A 241 11.61 -16.21 21.36
C SER A 241 10.71 -14.97 21.43
N ILE A 242 10.26 -14.60 22.63
CA ILE A 242 9.47 -13.37 22.87
C ILE A 242 10.17 -12.11 22.33
N ASP A 243 11.51 -12.15 22.22
CA ASP A 243 12.35 -11.08 21.69
C ASP A 243 12.36 -10.98 20.15
N SER A 244 11.69 -11.88 19.44
CA SER A 244 11.62 -11.94 17.96
C SER A 244 10.27 -11.51 17.40
N LYS A 245 9.39 -10.94 18.24
CA LYS A 245 8.07 -10.46 17.82
C LYS A 245 7.66 -9.16 18.48
N LEU A 246 6.74 -8.45 17.83
CA LEU A 246 6.22 -7.17 18.27
C LEU A 246 4.75 -7.02 17.91
N TYR A 247 3.89 -6.75 18.90
CA TYR A 247 2.49 -6.40 18.71
C TYR A 247 2.33 -4.88 18.72
N ILE A 248 2.29 -4.27 17.53
CA ILE A 248 2.35 -2.79 17.40
C ILE A 248 1.19 -2.08 18.08
N HIS A 249 0.01 -2.71 18.10
CA HIS A 249 -1.20 -2.12 18.67
C HIS A 249 -1.14 -2.00 20.21
N GLU A 250 -0.21 -2.71 20.87
CA GLU A 250 0.02 -2.60 22.32
C GLU A 250 1.02 -1.50 22.67
N LEU A 251 1.83 -1.06 21.70
CA LEU A 251 2.96 -0.14 21.92
C LEU A 251 2.68 1.30 21.44
N THR A 252 1.58 1.50 20.72
CA THR A 252 1.27 2.77 20.04
C THR A 252 0.40 3.74 20.86
N CYS A 253 0.05 3.41 22.10
CA CYS A 253 -0.84 4.22 22.94
C CYS A 253 -0.37 5.68 23.08
N ASN A 254 0.91 5.91 23.42
CA ASN A 254 1.46 7.26 23.57
C ASN A 254 1.55 8.02 22.24
N ASP A 255 1.86 7.31 21.15
CA ASP A 255 1.91 7.88 19.82
C ASP A 255 0.52 8.31 19.36
N ILE A 256 -0.51 7.49 19.63
CA ILE A 256 -1.93 7.80 19.37
C ILE A 256 -2.36 9.03 20.15
N ARG A 257 -2.04 9.11 21.45
CA ARG A 257 -2.35 10.27 22.30
C ARG A 257 -1.76 11.54 21.70
N SER A 258 -0.47 11.51 21.39
CA SER A 258 0.27 12.64 20.85
C SER A 258 -0.25 13.06 19.47
N TYR A 259 -0.62 12.09 18.63
CA TYR A 259 -1.23 12.33 17.33
C TYR A 259 -2.59 13.01 17.48
N ALA A 260 -3.48 12.47 18.32
CA ALA A 260 -4.83 13.02 18.52
C ALA A 260 -4.78 14.45 19.07
N GLU A 261 -3.94 14.69 20.07
CA GLU A 261 -3.73 16.00 20.68
C GLU A 261 -3.27 17.02 19.64
N ARG A 262 -2.17 16.73 18.93
CA ARG A 262 -1.64 17.62 17.90
C ARG A 262 -2.68 17.89 16.82
N ARG A 263 -3.38 16.85 16.35
CA ARG A 263 -4.34 16.98 15.25
C ARG A 263 -5.52 17.88 15.60
N LEU A 264 -5.97 17.86 16.84
CA LEU A 264 -7.03 18.71 17.35
C LEU A 264 -6.53 20.13 17.62
N GLN A 265 -5.35 20.29 18.25
CA GLN A 265 -4.71 21.59 18.50
C GLN A 265 -4.38 22.38 17.22
N GLU A 266 -4.14 21.70 16.10
CA GLU A 266 -3.99 22.32 14.78
C GLU A 266 -5.27 23.05 14.31
N HIS A 267 -6.44 22.77 14.88
CA HIS A 267 -7.68 23.43 14.52
C HIS A 267 -7.79 24.80 15.22
N PRO A 268 -8.08 25.91 14.50
CA PRO A 268 -8.09 27.26 15.09
C PRO A 268 -8.98 27.38 16.35
N ARG A 269 -10.17 26.77 16.31
CA ARG A 269 -11.14 26.79 17.40
C ARG A 269 -10.77 25.95 18.63
N TRP A 270 -9.79 25.05 18.53
CA TRP A 270 -9.45 24.18 19.65
C TRP A 270 -9.02 24.97 20.89
N LYS A 271 -8.26 26.05 20.70
CA LYS A 271 -7.79 26.90 21.81
C LYS A 271 -8.94 27.56 22.56
N GLU A 272 -9.97 28.01 21.86
CA GLU A 272 -11.17 28.61 22.47
C GLU A 272 -11.88 27.57 23.35
N LEU A 273 -12.13 26.39 22.79
CA LEU A 273 -12.77 25.28 23.49
C LEU A 273 -11.98 24.81 24.72
N GLU A 274 -10.65 24.79 24.62
CA GLU A 274 -9.74 24.43 25.72
C GLU A 274 -9.76 25.47 26.84
N THR A 275 -9.92 26.76 26.53
CA THR A 275 -10.07 27.81 27.54
C THR A 275 -11.45 27.82 28.20
N GLU A 276 -12.49 27.40 27.47
CA GLU A 276 -13.87 27.35 27.96
C GLU A 276 -14.10 26.20 28.94
N VAL A 277 -13.35 25.09 28.81
CA VAL A 277 -13.60 23.86 29.57
C VAL A 277 -12.31 23.31 30.16
N SER A 278 -12.28 23.16 31.49
CA SER A 278 -11.14 22.62 32.25
C SER A 278 -10.79 21.14 31.93
N ASN A 279 -11.61 20.46 31.15
CA ASN A 279 -11.53 19.02 30.90
C ASN A 279 -11.31 18.66 29.41
N ALA A 280 -10.76 19.57 28.59
CA ALA A 280 -10.47 19.29 27.18
C ALA A 280 -9.54 18.07 26.99
N SER A 281 -8.67 17.80 27.98
CA SER A 281 -7.81 16.61 28.02
C SER A 281 -8.58 15.30 28.04
N TRP A 282 -9.80 15.27 28.58
CA TRP A 282 -10.64 14.07 28.59
C TRP A 282 -10.91 13.55 27.18
N LEU A 283 -11.11 14.45 26.21
CA LEU A 283 -11.38 14.05 24.83
C LEU A 283 -10.19 13.28 24.24
N ILE A 284 -8.97 13.77 24.50
CA ILE A 284 -7.73 13.11 24.06
C ILE A 284 -7.56 11.75 24.74
N GLU A 285 -7.83 11.66 26.04
CA GLU A 285 -7.71 10.42 26.81
C GLU A 285 -8.73 9.38 26.37
N GLU A 286 -9.97 9.79 26.12
CA GLU A 286 -11.04 8.89 25.68
C GLU A 286 -10.80 8.41 24.24
N ILE A 287 -10.33 9.27 23.33
CA ILE A 287 -9.87 8.85 21.99
C ILE A 287 -8.76 7.81 22.12
N THR A 288 -7.75 8.08 22.95
CA THR A 288 -6.60 7.18 23.13
C THR A 288 -7.02 5.81 23.65
N LYS A 289 -7.93 5.79 24.63
CA LYS A 289 -8.47 4.57 25.23
C LYS A 289 -9.30 3.77 24.22
N ARG A 290 -10.21 4.43 23.49
CA ARG A 290 -11.09 3.78 22.52
C ARG A 290 -10.36 3.27 21.29
N ALA A 291 -9.27 3.92 20.89
CA ALA A 291 -8.50 3.52 19.72
C ALA A 291 -7.99 2.08 19.76
N ALA A 292 -7.73 1.52 20.95
CA ALA A 292 -7.26 0.15 21.13
C ALA A 292 -6.09 -0.25 20.19
N GLY A 293 -5.19 0.70 19.92
CA GLY A 293 -4.02 0.55 19.05
C GLY A 293 -4.27 0.71 17.54
N VAL A 294 -5.45 1.19 17.12
CA VAL A 294 -5.85 1.33 15.72
C VAL A 294 -5.73 2.78 15.25
N PHE A 295 -4.61 3.13 14.61
CA PHE A 295 -4.35 4.47 14.09
C PHE A 295 -5.40 4.95 13.06
N LEU A 296 -5.90 4.08 12.20
CA LEU A 296 -6.92 4.44 11.21
C LEU A 296 -8.20 4.95 11.88
N TRP A 297 -8.59 4.34 13.01
CA TRP A 297 -9.74 4.78 13.78
C TRP A 297 -9.51 6.19 14.32
N VAL A 298 -8.34 6.45 14.91
CA VAL A 298 -7.95 7.77 15.44
C VAL A 298 -7.93 8.82 14.34
N PHE A 299 -7.42 8.48 13.15
CA PHE A 299 -7.42 9.36 11.99
C PHE A 299 -8.85 9.77 11.60
N LEU A 300 -9.78 8.81 11.53
CA LEU A 300 -11.18 9.07 11.19
C LEU A 300 -11.90 9.87 12.29
N VAL A 301 -11.72 9.50 13.55
CA VAL A 301 -12.32 10.22 14.69
C VAL A 301 -11.84 11.65 14.77
N THR A 302 -10.53 11.88 14.67
CA THR A 302 -9.99 13.25 14.69
C THR A 302 -10.47 14.07 13.49
N LYS A 303 -10.72 13.45 12.33
CA LYS A 303 -11.34 14.12 11.17
C LYS A 303 -12.79 14.52 11.46
N GLU A 304 -13.61 13.61 12.00
CA GLU A 304 -15.00 13.88 12.39
C GLU A 304 -15.10 14.96 13.46
N LEU A 305 -14.26 14.88 14.50
CA LEU A 305 -14.24 15.86 15.58
C LEU A 305 -13.83 17.25 15.07
N ARG A 306 -12.87 17.33 14.14
CA ARG A 306 -12.49 18.61 13.50
C ARG A 306 -13.59 19.17 12.61
N SER A 307 -14.41 18.32 12.00
CA SER A 307 -15.63 18.77 11.32
C SER A 307 -16.60 19.41 12.32
N GLY A 308 -16.84 18.77 13.47
CA GLY A 308 -17.67 19.35 14.54
C GLY A 308 -17.14 20.70 15.03
N LEU A 309 -15.81 20.82 15.20
CA LEU A 309 -15.19 22.11 15.53
C LEU A 309 -15.48 23.19 14.49
N SER A 310 -15.48 22.83 13.19
CA SER A 310 -15.80 23.77 12.10
C SER A 310 -17.27 24.22 12.13
N GLU A 311 -18.18 23.35 12.58
CA GLU A 311 -19.62 23.62 12.73
C GLU A 311 -19.98 24.33 14.04
N TYR A 312 -18.99 24.83 14.77
CA TYR A 312 -19.19 25.48 16.06
C TYR A 312 -19.80 24.58 17.18
N ASP A 313 -19.66 23.25 17.09
CA ASP A 313 -20.08 22.30 18.14
C ASP A 313 -19.53 22.67 19.53
N SER A 314 -20.35 22.62 20.58
CA SER A 314 -19.90 22.82 21.97
C SER A 314 -19.07 21.62 22.46
N PHE A 315 -18.38 21.75 23.60
CA PHE A 315 -17.68 20.61 24.19
C PHE A 315 -18.61 19.40 24.44
N SER A 316 -19.84 19.65 24.89
CA SER A 316 -20.83 18.57 25.11
C SER A 316 -21.22 17.89 23.80
N ASP A 317 -21.35 18.64 22.70
CA ASP A 317 -21.59 18.07 21.37
C ASP A 317 -20.41 17.22 20.92
N MET A 318 -19.18 17.66 21.18
CA MET A 318 -17.99 16.88 20.89
C MET A 318 -17.94 15.55 21.65
N GLN A 319 -18.32 15.56 22.93
CA GLN A 319 -18.42 14.34 23.73
C GLN A 319 -19.46 13.38 23.16
N ARG A 320 -20.67 13.87 22.87
CA ARG A 320 -21.74 13.06 22.26
C ARG A 320 -21.34 12.50 20.90
N ARG A 321 -20.64 13.29 20.08
CA ARG A 321 -20.10 12.84 18.78
C ARG A 321 -19.11 11.70 18.98
N LEU A 322 -18.12 11.86 19.87
CA LEU A 322 -17.16 10.80 20.18
C LEU A 322 -17.85 9.54 20.73
N GLU A 323 -18.86 9.70 21.57
CA GLU A 323 -19.63 8.59 22.15
C GLU A 323 -20.42 7.81 21.11
N SER A 324 -20.94 8.48 20.09
CA SER A 324 -21.69 7.88 18.99
C SER A 324 -20.84 7.08 17.99
N ILE A 325 -19.52 7.33 17.95
CA ILE A 325 -18.63 6.65 17.02
C ILE A 325 -18.35 5.21 17.49
N PRO A 326 -18.63 4.19 16.65
CA PRO A 326 -18.29 2.81 16.96
C PRO A 326 -16.78 2.61 17.15
N VAL A 327 -16.40 1.77 18.11
CA VAL A 327 -14.99 1.43 18.36
C VAL A 327 -14.44 0.47 17.30
N ASP A 328 -15.28 -0.42 16.79
CA ASP A 328 -14.94 -1.32 15.71
C ASP A 328 -14.84 -0.57 14.36
N LEU A 329 -13.81 -0.86 13.57
CA LEU A 329 -13.55 -0.15 12.31
C LEU A 329 -14.63 -0.43 11.26
N GLU A 330 -15.12 -1.66 11.16
CA GLU A 330 -16.13 -2.04 10.16
C GLU A 330 -17.46 -1.36 10.47
N ALA A 331 -17.88 -1.41 11.74
CA ALA A 331 -19.04 -0.66 12.22
C ALA A 331 -18.88 0.84 12.00
N PHE A 332 -17.68 1.41 12.19
CA PHE A 332 -17.44 2.82 11.92
C PHE A 332 -17.48 3.14 10.41
N PHE A 333 -16.94 2.30 9.54
CA PHE A 333 -17.09 2.48 8.08
C PHE A 333 -18.56 2.46 7.66
N LYS A 334 -19.36 1.53 8.21
CA LYS A 334 -20.80 1.48 7.97
C LYS A 334 -21.48 2.77 8.42
N HIS A 335 -21.18 3.24 9.64
CA HIS A 335 -21.68 4.51 10.17
C HIS A 335 -21.34 5.70 9.25
N ILE A 336 -20.13 5.74 8.70
CA ILE A 336 -19.70 6.77 7.73
C ILE A 336 -20.56 6.71 6.46
N LEU A 337 -20.79 5.51 5.90
CA LEU A 337 -21.62 5.34 4.69
C LEU A 337 -23.09 5.67 4.94
N GLU A 338 -23.62 5.33 6.11
CA GLU A 338 -25.00 5.66 6.52
C GLU A 338 -25.20 7.17 6.73
N SER A 339 -24.15 7.91 7.09
CA SER A 339 -24.17 9.37 7.23
C SER A 339 -24.21 10.14 5.89
N VAL A 340 -24.07 9.43 4.76
CA VAL A 340 -24.22 10.03 3.42
C VAL A 340 -25.69 10.38 3.22
N GLU A 341 -25.95 11.57 2.69
CA GLU A 341 -27.31 12.01 2.39
C GLU A 341 -28.00 11.03 1.44
N THR A 342 -29.27 10.71 1.72
CA THR A 342 -30.06 9.70 0.99
C THR A 342 -30.08 9.95 -0.51
N PHE A 343 -30.10 11.22 -0.94
CA PHE A 343 -30.01 11.63 -2.34
C PHE A 343 -28.76 11.07 -3.05
N TYR A 344 -27.64 10.92 -2.35
CA TYR A 344 -26.39 10.40 -2.92
C TYR A 344 -26.21 8.89 -2.77
N HIS A 345 -27.15 8.14 -2.17
CA HIS A 345 -26.97 6.71 -1.88
C HIS A 345 -26.74 5.88 -3.14
N GLN A 346 -27.48 6.14 -4.23
CA GLN A 346 -27.27 5.44 -5.50
C GLN A 346 -25.85 5.68 -6.04
N LYS A 347 -25.45 6.95 -6.15
CA LYS A 347 -24.11 7.30 -6.66
C LYS A 347 -22.99 6.81 -5.76
N MET A 348 -23.19 6.79 -4.43
CA MET A 348 -22.26 6.21 -3.49
C MET A 348 -22.10 4.70 -3.76
N ALA A 349 -23.21 3.98 -3.86
CA ALA A 349 -23.21 2.53 -4.00
C ALA A 349 -22.53 2.09 -5.30
N THR A 350 -22.90 2.69 -6.43
CA THR A 350 -22.30 2.35 -7.74
C THR A 350 -20.82 2.75 -7.81
N THR A 351 -20.44 3.91 -7.27
CA THR A 351 -19.03 4.35 -7.19
C THR A 351 -18.17 3.35 -6.40
N LEU A 352 -18.67 2.86 -5.27
CA LEU A 352 -17.96 1.87 -4.46
C LEU A 352 -17.89 0.50 -5.18
N GLN A 353 -18.98 0.08 -5.82
CA GLN A 353 -18.99 -1.17 -6.61
C GLN A 353 -18.01 -1.11 -7.79
N ILE A 354 -17.92 0.01 -8.51
CA ILE A 354 -16.91 0.23 -9.57
C ILE A 354 -15.49 0.14 -9.00
N ALA A 355 -15.24 0.79 -7.87
CA ALA A 355 -13.92 0.73 -7.22
C ALA A 355 -13.56 -0.69 -6.76
N LEU A 356 -14.55 -1.52 -6.40
CA LEU A 356 -14.34 -2.92 -6.00
C LEU A 356 -14.14 -3.87 -7.18
N ALA A 357 -14.81 -3.60 -8.30
CA ALA A 357 -14.80 -4.42 -9.52
C ALA A 357 -13.55 -4.16 -10.40
N ALA A 358 -12.94 -2.98 -10.31
CA ALA A 358 -11.71 -2.65 -11.02
C ALA A 358 -10.54 -3.53 -10.55
N THR A 359 -9.71 -4.05 -11.46
CA THR A 359 -8.59 -4.92 -11.09
C THR A 359 -7.44 -4.17 -10.40
N GLU A 360 -7.33 -2.87 -10.70
CA GLU A 360 -6.43 -1.91 -10.08
C GLU A 360 -7.16 -0.56 -9.88
N PRO A 361 -6.70 0.32 -8.96
CA PRO A 361 -7.29 1.63 -8.70
C PRO A 361 -7.60 2.36 -9.99
N ALA A 362 -8.85 2.69 -10.33
CA ALA A 362 -9.14 3.24 -11.67
C ALA A 362 -8.71 4.71 -11.81
N PRO A 363 -8.33 5.19 -13.02
CA PRO A 363 -8.09 6.61 -13.27
C PRO A 363 -9.30 7.48 -12.90
N VAL A 364 -9.06 8.71 -12.43
CA VAL A 364 -10.15 9.63 -12.04
C VAL A 364 -11.17 9.88 -13.16
N ALA A 365 -10.75 9.82 -14.43
CA ALA A 365 -11.63 9.96 -15.58
C ALA A 365 -12.70 8.87 -15.68
N VAL A 366 -12.41 7.64 -15.23
CA VAL A 366 -13.39 6.54 -15.22
C VAL A 366 -14.61 6.91 -14.36
N TYR A 367 -14.39 7.54 -13.21
CA TYR A 367 -15.48 7.98 -12.32
C TYR A 367 -16.23 9.20 -12.86
N HIS A 368 -15.62 9.98 -13.75
CA HIS A 368 -16.34 11.01 -14.49
C HIS A 368 -17.32 10.39 -15.47
N PHE A 369 -16.87 9.42 -16.26
CA PHE A 369 -17.69 8.76 -17.26
C PHE A 369 -18.81 7.93 -16.62
N HIS A 370 -18.56 7.30 -15.48
CA HIS A 370 -19.63 6.71 -14.67
C HIS A 370 -20.70 7.74 -14.26
N ASP A 371 -20.33 8.98 -13.96
CA ASP A 371 -21.32 10.01 -13.67
C ASP A 371 -22.16 10.42 -14.90
N VAL A 372 -21.57 10.33 -16.10
CA VAL A 372 -22.25 10.63 -17.39
C VAL A 372 -23.27 9.54 -17.74
N GLU A 373 -23.01 8.29 -17.36
CA GLU A 373 -23.91 7.14 -17.55
C GLU A 373 -25.32 7.37 -16.98
N TYR A 374 -25.45 8.19 -15.92
CA TYR A 374 -26.74 8.57 -15.35
C TYR A 374 -27.58 9.50 -16.25
N GLU A 375 -26.95 10.18 -17.20
CA GLU A 375 -27.59 11.11 -18.13
C GLU A 375 -27.79 10.45 -19.51
N ASP A 376 -26.85 9.61 -19.95
CA ASP A 376 -26.89 8.88 -21.22
C ASP A 376 -26.23 7.51 -21.08
N GLN A 377 -26.98 6.42 -21.28
CA GLN A 377 -26.46 5.04 -21.17
C GLN A 377 -25.54 4.64 -22.33
N ASP A 378 -25.65 5.31 -23.49
CA ASP A 378 -24.87 4.99 -24.70
C ASP A 378 -23.73 6.00 -24.93
N TYR A 379 -23.38 6.79 -23.91
CA TYR A 379 -22.40 7.88 -24.05
C TYR A 379 -21.08 7.40 -24.63
N ALA A 380 -20.59 6.22 -24.24
CA ALA A 380 -19.31 5.67 -24.67
C ALA A 380 -19.27 5.40 -26.18
N LEU A 381 -20.40 5.01 -26.78
CA LEU A 381 -20.54 4.79 -28.23
C LEU A 381 -20.64 6.12 -28.99
N LYS A 382 -21.34 7.10 -28.41
CA LYS A 382 -21.55 8.43 -29.03
C LYS A 382 -20.33 9.35 -28.95
N LEU A 383 -19.41 9.08 -28.02
CA LEU A 383 -18.26 9.94 -27.77
C LEU A 383 -17.25 9.88 -28.93
N PRO A 384 -16.80 11.02 -29.48
CA PRO A 384 -15.80 11.04 -30.54
C PRO A 384 -14.41 10.67 -30.01
N LEU A 385 -13.56 10.16 -30.91
CA LEU A 385 -12.13 9.98 -30.67
C LEU A 385 -11.42 11.34 -30.63
N GLN A 386 -11.43 11.97 -29.46
CA GLN A 386 -10.84 13.28 -29.25
C GLN A 386 -10.32 13.45 -27.83
N ALA A 387 -9.03 13.78 -27.72
CA ALA A 387 -8.37 14.02 -26.44
C ALA A 387 -8.97 15.20 -25.67
N LEU A 388 -9.13 15.01 -24.36
CA LEU A 388 -9.50 16.08 -23.43
C LEU A 388 -8.36 17.11 -23.29
N GLU A 389 -8.69 18.39 -23.44
CA GLU A 389 -7.76 19.48 -23.15
C GLU A 389 -7.23 19.39 -21.71
N LYS A 390 -5.93 19.61 -21.50
CA LYS A 390 -5.27 19.52 -20.18
C LYS A 390 -5.95 20.34 -19.08
N VAL A 391 -6.43 21.55 -19.42
CA VAL A 391 -7.13 22.43 -18.48
C VAL A 391 -8.47 21.82 -18.04
N LYS A 392 -9.21 21.20 -18.97
CA LYS A 392 -10.46 20.50 -18.69
C LYS A 392 -10.19 19.26 -17.82
N ALA A 393 -9.12 18.51 -18.10
CA ALA A 393 -8.72 17.36 -17.29
C ALA A 393 -8.38 17.72 -15.83
N ALA A 394 -7.69 18.84 -15.59
CA ALA A 394 -7.40 19.31 -14.24
C ALA A 394 -8.66 19.73 -13.47
N SER A 395 -9.57 20.46 -14.12
CA SER A 395 -10.87 20.82 -13.55
C SER A 395 -11.70 19.57 -13.21
N LEU A 396 -11.70 18.59 -14.12
CA LEU A 396 -12.37 17.32 -13.91
C LEU A 396 -11.86 16.61 -12.65
N CYS A 397 -10.53 16.52 -12.49
CA CYS A 397 -9.94 15.90 -11.31
C CYS A 397 -10.41 16.57 -10.01
N GLN A 398 -10.51 17.89 -9.98
CA GLN A 398 -11.00 18.63 -8.82
C GLN A 398 -12.47 18.35 -8.53
N GLN A 399 -13.31 18.28 -9.58
CA GLN A 399 -14.75 18.01 -9.44
C GLN A 399 -14.99 16.59 -8.91
N ILE A 400 -14.34 15.58 -9.49
CA ILE A 400 -14.46 14.19 -9.04
C ILE A 400 -13.95 14.04 -7.60
N THR A 401 -12.83 14.68 -7.24
CA THR A 401 -12.34 14.68 -5.86
C THR A 401 -13.39 15.20 -4.87
N ARG A 402 -14.13 16.26 -5.23
CA ARG A 402 -15.22 16.80 -4.39
C ARG A 402 -16.42 15.87 -4.35
N ARG A 403 -16.79 15.27 -5.48
CA ARG A 403 -17.90 14.29 -5.57
C ARG A 403 -17.63 13.06 -4.72
N LEU A 404 -16.43 12.48 -4.80
CA LEU A 404 -16.01 11.35 -3.96
C LEU A 404 -16.06 11.70 -2.47
N LYS A 405 -15.65 12.92 -2.08
CA LYS A 405 -15.80 13.39 -0.69
C LYS A 405 -17.25 13.47 -0.23
N GLY A 406 -18.16 13.94 -1.09
CA GLY A 406 -19.60 14.02 -0.75
C GLY A 406 -20.28 12.66 -0.69
N ARG A 407 -19.93 11.75 -1.61
CA ARG A 407 -20.59 10.45 -1.78
C ARG A 407 -20.01 9.34 -0.91
N CYS A 408 -18.70 9.37 -0.68
CA CYS A 408 -17.98 8.29 0.02
C CYS A 408 -17.33 8.78 1.33
N ARG A 409 -17.51 10.07 1.70
CA ARG A 409 -17.00 10.68 2.95
C ARG A 409 -15.50 10.48 3.22
N GLY A 410 -14.72 10.21 2.17
CA GLY A 410 -13.28 9.95 2.23
C GLY A 410 -12.88 8.50 2.51
N LEU A 411 -13.79 7.54 2.32
CA LEU A 411 -13.43 6.12 2.20
C LEU A 411 -12.81 5.78 0.84
N LEU A 412 -13.08 6.61 -0.18
CA LEU A 412 -12.39 6.67 -1.46
C LEU A 412 -11.74 8.05 -1.63
N GLU A 413 -10.49 8.07 -2.09
CA GLU A 413 -9.71 9.28 -2.28
C GLU A 413 -8.94 9.26 -3.62
N VAL A 414 -8.65 10.44 -4.15
CA VAL A 414 -7.81 10.57 -5.35
C VAL A 414 -6.35 10.67 -4.91
N ASN A 415 -5.53 9.74 -5.37
CA ASN A 415 -4.08 9.81 -5.19
C ASN A 415 -3.52 10.96 -6.05
N ARG A 416 -2.83 11.90 -5.39
CA ARG A 416 -2.33 13.12 -6.04
C ARG A 416 -1.20 12.88 -7.03
N HIS A 417 -0.48 11.78 -6.89
CA HIS A 417 0.66 11.45 -7.74
C HIS A 417 0.24 10.60 -8.94
N SER A 418 -0.61 9.61 -8.72
CA SER A 418 -1.06 8.71 -9.80
C SER A 418 -2.31 9.20 -10.53
N HIS A 419 -3.08 10.15 -9.95
CA HIS A 419 -4.40 10.54 -10.43
C HIS A 419 -5.39 9.36 -10.56
N ARG A 420 -5.23 8.37 -9.69
CA ARG A 420 -6.09 7.18 -9.59
C ARG A 420 -6.90 7.24 -8.30
N VAL A 421 -8.07 6.61 -8.30
CA VAL A 421 -8.97 6.58 -7.15
C VAL A 421 -8.68 5.32 -6.34
N GLU A 422 -8.33 5.52 -5.08
CA GLU A 422 -7.89 4.47 -4.15
C GLU A 422 -8.78 4.45 -2.91
N PHE A 423 -8.95 3.27 -2.32
CA PHE A 423 -9.52 3.17 -0.99
C PHE A 423 -8.59 3.82 0.03
N LEU A 424 -9.17 4.53 1.01
CA LEU A 424 -8.41 5.15 2.10
C LEU A 424 -7.45 4.17 2.78
N HIS A 425 -7.90 2.92 2.95
CA HIS A 425 -7.12 1.85 3.52
C HIS A 425 -7.65 0.49 3.04
N ARG A 426 -6.80 -0.54 2.99
CA ARG A 426 -7.20 -1.91 2.61
C ARG A 426 -8.38 -2.43 3.44
N SER A 427 -8.43 -2.12 4.73
CA SER A 427 -9.53 -2.50 5.62
C SER A 427 -10.91 -2.04 5.13
N VAL A 428 -10.99 -0.92 4.39
CA VAL A 428 -12.24 -0.46 3.77
C VAL A 428 -12.64 -1.40 2.64
N MET A 429 -11.68 -1.80 1.79
CA MET A 429 -11.92 -2.75 0.71
C MET A 429 -12.33 -4.13 1.25
N ASP A 430 -11.63 -4.64 2.27
CA ASP A 430 -11.96 -5.92 2.91
C ASP A 430 -13.40 -5.89 3.48
N PHE A 431 -13.75 -4.82 4.19
CA PHE A 431 -15.09 -4.58 4.74
C PHE A 431 -16.17 -4.56 3.66
N LEU A 432 -15.94 -3.83 2.57
CA LEU A 432 -16.92 -3.71 1.48
C LEU A 432 -17.13 -5.01 0.70
N ARG A 433 -16.17 -5.95 0.76
CA ARG A 433 -16.28 -7.28 0.15
C ARG A 433 -17.04 -8.30 1.01
N THR A 434 -17.44 -7.94 2.23
CA THR A 434 -18.26 -8.81 3.07
C THR A 434 -19.65 -9.02 2.45
N ALA A 435 -20.30 -10.14 2.78
CA ALA A 435 -21.64 -10.44 2.29
C ALA A 435 -22.67 -9.38 2.73
N GLU A 436 -22.56 -8.89 3.96
CA GLU A 436 -23.41 -7.81 4.49
C GLU A 436 -23.28 -6.55 3.65
N MET A 437 -22.05 -6.12 3.34
CA MET A 437 -21.84 -4.90 2.56
C MET A 437 -22.19 -5.06 1.09
N SER A 438 -22.04 -6.26 0.53
CA SER A 438 -22.55 -6.57 -0.81
C SER A 438 -24.07 -6.36 -0.90
N ILE A 439 -24.82 -6.83 0.11
CA ILE A 439 -26.27 -6.59 0.21
C ILE A 439 -26.55 -5.09 0.37
N PHE A 440 -25.88 -4.42 1.30
CA PHE A 440 -26.06 -2.98 1.55
C PHE A 440 -25.85 -2.13 0.29
N LEU A 441 -24.80 -2.42 -0.49
CA LEU A 441 -24.51 -1.69 -1.73
C LEU A 441 -25.55 -2.01 -2.81
N THR A 442 -25.97 -3.27 -2.92
CA THR A 442 -26.97 -3.69 -3.91
C THR A 442 -28.34 -3.05 -3.64
N GLU A 443 -28.77 -3.01 -2.37
CA GLU A 443 -30.04 -2.36 -1.98
C GLU A 443 -30.09 -0.86 -2.27
N LYS A 444 -28.92 -0.21 -2.27
CA LYS A 444 -28.78 1.24 -2.53
C LYS A 444 -28.53 1.57 -3.99
N ALA A 445 -28.11 0.60 -4.81
CA ALA A 445 -27.85 0.80 -6.22
C ALA A 445 -29.14 0.81 -7.05
N PRO A 446 -29.12 1.40 -8.27
CA PRO A 446 -30.20 1.23 -9.24
C PRO A 446 -30.43 -0.25 -9.58
N HIS A 447 -31.68 -0.64 -9.82
CA HIS A 447 -32.02 -2.01 -10.21
C HIS A 447 -31.35 -2.38 -11.53
N GLY A 448 -30.66 -3.52 -11.56
CA GLY A 448 -29.95 -4.01 -12.74
C GLY A 448 -28.60 -3.33 -13.03
N PHE A 449 -28.09 -2.51 -12.10
CA PHE A 449 -26.75 -1.95 -12.22
C PHE A 449 -25.68 -3.06 -12.24
N ASP A 450 -24.79 -3.02 -13.23
CA ASP A 450 -23.63 -3.90 -13.34
C ASP A 450 -22.34 -3.06 -13.37
N ALA A 451 -21.52 -3.21 -12.33
CA ALA A 451 -20.29 -2.45 -12.19
C ALA A 451 -19.26 -2.76 -13.28
N ARG A 452 -19.25 -3.98 -13.84
CA ARG A 452 -18.31 -4.41 -14.88
C ARG A 452 -18.68 -3.80 -16.22
N LEU A 453 -19.97 -3.76 -16.55
CA LEU A 453 -20.45 -3.09 -17.76
C LEU A 453 -20.19 -1.58 -17.67
N SER A 454 -20.46 -0.96 -16.53
CA SER A 454 -20.17 0.46 -16.30
C SER A 454 -18.66 0.75 -16.42
N LEU A 455 -17.81 -0.11 -15.86
CA LEU A 455 -16.36 -0.03 -16.05
C LEU A 455 -15.96 -0.16 -17.51
N LEU A 456 -16.52 -1.11 -18.25
CA LEU A 456 -16.27 -1.31 -19.68
C LEU A 456 -16.55 -0.02 -20.46
N GLN A 457 -17.76 0.54 -20.31
CA GLN A 457 -18.15 1.80 -20.95
C GLN A 457 -17.23 2.96 -20.57
N ALA A 458 -16.90 3.08 -19.29
CA ALA A 458 -16.08 4.17 -18.78
C ALA A 458 -14.63 4.08 -19.24
N TYR A 459 -14.08 2.86 -19.37
CA TYR A 459 -12.75 2.66 -19.94
C TYR A 459 -12.74 2.88 -21.45
N THR A 460 -13.76 2.45 -22.20
CA THR A 460 -13.90 2.79 -23.63
C THR A 460 -13.88 4.31 -23.81
N ALA A 461 -14.70 5.05 -23.05
CA ALA A 461 -14.71 6.52 -23.10
C ALA A 461 -13.39 7.15 -22.66
N TYR A 462 -12.73 6.61 -21.63
CA TYR A 462 -11.40 7.04 -21.20
C TYR A 462 -10.36 6.86 -22.30
N ILE A 463 -10.37 5.72 -23.00
CA ILE A 463 -9.45 5.44 -24.11
C ILE A 463 -9.69 6.44 -25.24
N LYS A 464 -10.95 6.69 -25.62
CA LYS A 464 -11.30 7.65 -26.68
C LYS A 464 -10.89 9.10 -26.39
N THR A 465 -10.72 9.45 -25.12
CA THR A 465 -10.52 10.83 -24.68
C THR A 465 -9.16 11.12 -24.06
N THR A 466 -8.25 10.13 -24.06
CA THR A 466 -6.93 10.25 -23.46
C THR A 466 -5.85 10.14 -24.53
N GLU A 467 -4.95 11.11 -24.55
CA GLU A 467 -3.69 10.96 -25.29
C GLU A 467 -2.78 9.99 -24.53
N PHE A 468 -2.57 8.83 -25.14
CA PHE A 468 -1.53 7.89 -24.70
C PHE A 468 -0.26 8.19 -25.48
N PRO A 469 0.89 8.40 -24.81
CA PRO A 469 2.15 8.59 -25.52
C PRO A 469 2.46 7.38 -26.41
N GLU A 470 2.66 7.60 -27.72
CA GLU A 470 2.99 6.54 -28.70
C GLU A 470 4.34 5.85 -28.40
N PHE A 471 5.23 6.54 -27.68
CA PHE A 471 6.49 6.01 -27.19
C PHE A 471 6.75 6.49 -25.77
N VAL A 472 7.24 5.57 -24.93
CA VAL A 472 7.73 5.80 -23.57
C VAL A 472 8.60 7.06 -23.55
N ASP A 473 8.09 8.13 -22.93
CA ASP A 473 8.89 9.32 -22.70
C ASP A 473 10.00 8.97 -21.71
N ARG A 474 11.27 9.07 -22.15
CA ARG A 474 12.43 8.96 -21.26
C ARG A 474 12.49 10.25 -20.43
N THR A 475 11.64 10.34 -19.43
CA THR A 475 11.68 11.44 -18.46
C THR A 475 12.89 11.31 -17.54
N ASP A 476 13.44 10.11 -17.35
CA ASP A 476 14.74 9.88 -16.71
C ASP A 476 15.30 8.46 -16.94
N PHE A 477 16.57 8.22 -16.61
CA PHE A 477 17.18 6.88 -16.60
C PHE A 477 16.40 5.96 -15.63
N ASN A 478 15.50 5.11 -16.15
CA ASN A 478 14.82 3.94 -15.51
C ASN A 478 13.28 3.99 -15.33
N GLN A 479 12.50 4.61 -16.23
CA GLN A 479 11.04 4.36 -16.29
C GLN A 479 10.67 3.82 -17.67
N HIS A 480 10.09 2.62 -17.75
CA HIS A 480 9.61 2.01 -18.99
C HIS A 480 8.18 1.53 -18.75
N THR A 481 7.23 2.45 -18.86
CA THR A 481 5.81 2.11 -18.74
C THR A 481 5.39 1.16 -19.86
N ALA A 482 4.72 0.05 -19.51
CA ALA A 482 3.71 -0.48 -20.41
C ALA A 482 2.78 0.71 -20.73
N SER A 483 2.56 1.00 -22.02
CA SER A 483 1.75 2.16 -22.44
C SER A 483 0.45 2.17 -21.62
N GLY A 484 0.08 3.31 -21.04
CA GLY A 484 -1.16 3.42 -20.24
C GLY A 484 -2.39 2.91 -21.01
N LEU A 485 -2.32 2.93 -22.34
CA LEU A 485 -3.28 2.32 -23.25
C LEU A 485 -3.42 0.81 -23.04
N MET A 486 -2.30 0.07 -22.94
CA MET A 486 -2.34 -1.39 -22.76
C MET A 486 -2.92 -1.80 -21.40
N SER A 487 -2.66 -1.00 -20.35
CA SER A 487 -3.30 -1.19 -19.04
C SER A 487 -4.82 -0.95 -19.14
N ALA A 488 -5.25 0.14 -19.80
CA ALA A 488 -6.66 0.42 -20.02
C ALA A 488 -7.37 -0.63 -20.88
N ILE A 489 -6.77 -1.08 -21.99
CA ILE A 489 -7.30 -2.16 -22.84
C ILE A 489 -7.36 -3.46 -22.05
N GLY A 490 -6.31 -3.80 -21.29
CA GLY A 490 -6.28 -5.00 -20.46
C GLY A 490 -7.42 -5.04 -19.45
N GLU A 491 -7.68 -3.91 -18.77
CA GLU A 491 -8.83 -3.78 -17.87
C GLU A 491 -10.15 -4.00 -18.61
N THR A 492 -10.33 -3.34 -19.76
CA THR A 492 -11.54 -3.42 -20.60
C THR A 492 -11.84 -4.87 -21.01
N LEU A 493 -10.82 -5.62 -21.43
CA LEU A 493 -10.93 -7.03 -21.81
C LEU A 493 -11.25 -7.94 -20.61
N VAL A 494 -10.70 -7.67 -19.43
CA VAL A 494 -11.01 -8.43 -18.21
C VAL A 494 -12.49 -8.25 -17.86
N GLN A 495 -12.98 -7.01 -17.86
CA GLN A 495 -14.38 -6.72 -17.55
C GLN A 495 -15.32 -7.40 -18.56
N ALA A 496 -15.04 -7.30 -19.86
CA ALA A 496 -15.84 -7.95 -20.90
C ALA A 496 -15.91 -9.48 -20.74
N ARG A 497 -14.78 -10.13 -20.43
CA ARG A 497 -14.72 -11.59 -20.25
C ARG A 497 -15.59 -12.09 -19.09
N GLU A 498 -15.77 -11.24 -18.08
CA GLU A 498 -16.49 -11.57 -16.86
C GLU A 498 -18.00 -11.22 -16.91
N LEU A 499 -18.49 -10.70 -18.04
CA LEU A 499 -19.91 -10.46 -18.29
C LEU A 499 -20.63 -11.73 -18.78
N HIS A 500 -21.92 -11.84 -18.45
CA HIS A 500 -22.76 -12.98 -18.81
C HIS A 500 -24.16 -12.52 -19.27
N GLY A 501 -24.83 -13.34 -20.09
CA GLY A 501 -26.21 -13.09 -20.53
C GLY A 501 -26.35 -11.83 -21.39
N GLU A 502 -27.44 -11.09 -21.21
CA GLU A 502 -27.74 -9.85 -21.97
C GLU A 502 -26.63 -8.78 -21.84
N MET A 503 -25.91 -8.75 -20.72
CA MET A 503 -24.80 -7.80 -20.52
C MET A 503 -23.58 -8.14 -21.39
N ALA A 504 -23.39 -9.41 -21.74
CA ALA A 504 -22.34 -9.80 -22.67
C ALA A 504 -22.66 -9.35 -24.10
N GLU A 505 -23.94 -9.30 -24.48
CA GLU A 505 -24.37 -8.77 -25.78
C GLU A 505 -24.11 -7.27 -25.88
N ALA A 506 -24.32 -6.52 -24.79
CA ALA A 506 -24.01 -5.10 -24.71
C ALA A 506 -22.50 -4.78 -24.79
N ALA A 507 -21.64 -5.76 -24.52
CA ALA A 507 -20.18 -5.59 -24.57
C ALA A 507 -19.62 -5.56 -26.00
N TYR A 508 -20.23 -6.29 -26.96
CA TYR A 508 -19.72 -6.38 -28.34
C TYR A 508 -19.49 -5.01 -29.02
N PRO A 509 -20.47 -4.10 -29.08
CA PRO A 509 -20.24 -2.81 -29.74
C PRO A 509 -19.20 -1.94 -29.02
N LEU A 510 -18.99 -2.15 -27.71
CA LEU A 510 -17.96 -1.43 -26.95
C LEU A 510 -16.56 -1.97 -27.23
N LEU A 511 -16.43 -3.27 -27.52
CA LEU A 511 -15.17 -3.89 -27.93
C LEU A 511 -14.81 -3.51 -29.37
N ASP A 512 -15.79 -3.39 -30.27
CA ASP A 512 -15.57 -2.91 -31.64
C ASP A 512 -15.00 -1.48 -31.67
N GLU A 513 -15.29 -0.65 -30.67
CA GLU A 513 -14.72 0.70 -30.52
C GLU A 513 -13.26 0.72 -30.04
N LEU A 514 -12.70 -0.43 -29.65
CA LEU A 514 -11.30 -0.57 -29.20
C LEU A 514 -10.36 -1.06 -30.30
N ASP A 515 -10.89 -1.63 -31.38
CA ASP A 515 -10.16 -1.99 -32.60
C ASP A 515 -9.77 -0.73 -33.40
#